data_AF-A0AAU2XV82-F1
#
_entry.id   AF-A0AAU2XV82-F1
#
_cell.length_a   1.000
_cell.length_b   1.000
_cell.length_c   1.000
_cell.angle_alpha   90.00
_cell.angle_beta   90.00
_cell.angle_gamma   90.00
#
_symmetry.space_group_name_H-M   'P 1'
#
loop_
_entity.id
_entity.type
_entity.pdbx_description
1 polymer ?
#
loop_
_entity_poly.entity_id
_entity_poly.type
_entity_poly.pdbx_seq_one_letter_code
_entity_poly.pdbx_strand_id
1 'polypeptide(L)'
;MADRLVVDGGELAHFMKLLNKSSTSLKGLRKALSDATVTGLGTDDLDSACEDFQDDWKYGTEEIGKQTEDLAKIIGESKKSYEEVDKALEEALRKSKHGNGGGKK
;
A
#
# COMPACT_ATOMS: atom_id res chain seq x y z
N MET A 1 14.39 -7.34 19.17
CA MET A 1 13.93 -7.76 17.82
C MET A 1 12.45 -7.47 17.67
N ALA A 2 11.58 -7.91 18.58
CA ALA A 2 10.15 -7.55 18.59
C ALA A 2 9.88 -6.02 18.50
N ASP A 3 10.58 -5.18 19.28
CA ASP A 3 10.42 -3.71 19.20
C ASP A 3 10.75 -3.11 17.82
N ARG A 4 11.73 -3.68 17.11
CA ARG A 4 12.11 -3.21 15.76
C ARG A 4 11.05 -3.63 14.73
N LEU A 5 10.49 -4.83 14.87
CA LEU A 5 9.43 -5.35 14.02
C LEU A 5 8.09 -4.63 14.24
N VAL A 6 7.80 -4.20 15.47
CA VAL A 6 6.62 -3.38 15.80
C VAL A 6 6.74 -1.97 15.22
N VAL A 7 7.93 -1.36 15.30
CA VAL A 7 8.20 -0.06 14.66
C VAL A 7 8.05 -0.15 13.14
N ASP A 8 8.59 -1.20 12.50
CA ASP A 8 8.41 -1.43 11.06
C ASP A 8 6.94 -1.59 10.69
N GLY A 9 6.14 -2.31 11.50
CA GLY A 9 4.70 -2.44 11.28
C GLY A 9 3.92 -1.12 11.37
N GLY A 10 4.34 -0.22 12.26
CA GLY A 10 3.75 1.11 12.43
C GLY A 10 4.09 2.07 11.29
N GLU A 11 5.35 2.13 10.87
CA GLU A 11 5.78 2.98 9.74
C GLU A 11 5.12 2.55 8.43
N LEU A 12 4.94 1.25 8.26
CA LEU A 12 4.37 0.64 7.07
C LEU A 12 2.84 0.84 7.00
N ALA A 13 2.16 0.85 8.15
CA ALA A 13 0.77 1.33 8.22
C ALA A 13 0.65 2.83 7.90
N HIS A 14 1.59 3.64 8.35
CA HIS A 14 1.64 5.08 8.03
C HIS A 14 1.90 5.31 6.52
N PHE A 15 2.82 4.55 5.92
CA PHE A 15 3.10 4.60 4.49
C PHE A 15 1.88 4.21 3.64
N MET A 16 1.16 3.15 4.00
CA MET A 16 -0.11 2.80 3.35
C MET A 16 -1.15 3.91 3.45
N LYS A 17 -1.23 4.62 4.59
CA LYS A 17 -2.15 5.75 4.76
C LYS A 17 -1.80 6.91 3.84
N LEU A 18 -0.51 7.21 3.66
CA LEU A 18 -0.04 8.23 2.72
C LEU A 18 -0.37 7.85 1.28
N LEU A 19 -0.11 6.60 0.88
CA LEU A 19 -0.43 6.11 -0.46
C LEU A 19 -1.94 6.21 -0.78
N ASN A 20 -2.80 5.80 0.16
CA ASN A 20 -4.25 5.94 0.00
C ASN A 20 -4.70 7.40 -0.14
N LYS A 21 -4.09 8.32 0.61
CA LYS A 21 -4.36 9.76 0.50
C LYS A 21 -3.93 10.31 -0.86
N SER A 22 -2.77 9.88 -1.37
CA SER A 22 -2.29 10.25 -2.71
C SER A 22 -3.23 9.71 -3.80
N SER A 23 -3.64 8.44 -3.73
CA SER A 23 -4.62 7.86 -4.67
C SER A 23 -5.96 8.61 -4.67
N THR A 24 -6.46 8.99 -3.49
CA THR A 24 -7.69 9.79 -3.36
C THR A 24 -7.52 11.18 -3.97
N SER A 25 -6.37 11.83 -3.75
CA SER A 25 -6.07 13.14 -4.32
C SER A 25 -5.97 13.09 -5.84
N LEU A 26 -5.34 12.05 -6.39
CA LEU A 26 -5.25 11.80 -7.83
C LEU A 26 -6.64 11.59 -8.46
N LYS A 27 -7.51 10.81 -7.80
CA LYS A 27 -8.91 10.62 -8.22
C LYS A 27 -9.70 11.93 -8.19
N GLY A 28 -9.49 12.77 -7.17
CA GLY A 28 -10.11 14.08 -7.05
C GLY A 28 -9.68 15.05 -8.15
N LEU A 29 -8.38 15.11 -8.44
CA LEU A 29 -7.84 15.90 -9.54
C LEU A 29 -8.37 15.43 -10.89
N ARG A 30 -8.43 14.11 -11.13
CA ARG A 30 -9.03 13.53 -12.34
C ARG A 30 -10.47 14.00 -12.53
N LYS A 31 -11.27 13.97 -11.47
CA LYS A 31 -12.66 14.45 -11.52
C LYS A 31 -12.73 15.94 -11.83
N ALA A 32 -11.87 16.75 -11.22
CA ALA A 32 -11.81 18.18 -11.52
C ALA A 32 -11.44 18.45 -12.99
N LEU A 33 -10.50 17.68 -13.55
CA LEU A 33 -10.12 17.76 -14.96
C LEU A 33 -11.24 17.30 -15.90
N SER A 34 -11.97 16.22 -15.56
CA SER A 34 -13.12 15.77 -16.36
C SER A 34 -14.30 16.72 -16.28
N ASP A 35 -14.53 17.34 -15.13
CA ASP A 35 -15.61 18.32 -14.93
C ASP A 35 -15.30 19.65 -15.65
N ALA A 36 -14.01 19.91 -15.95
CA ALA A 36 -13.57 21.05 -16.73
C ALA A 36 -13.69 20.86 -18.26
N THR A 37 -14.34 19.80 -18.74
CA THR A 37 -14.27 19.35 -20.16
C THR A 37 -14.65 20.41 -21.22
N VAL A 38 -13.61 20.78 -21.97
CA VAL A 38 -13.40 20.85 -23.44
C VAL A 38 -14.35 21.62 -24.35
N THR A 39 -15.46 22.17 -23.85
CA THR A 39 -16.33 23.00 -24.71
C THR A 39 -16.01 24.47 -24.55
N GLY A 40 -15.21 25.01 -25.48
CA GLY A 40 -15.03 26.46 -25.64
C GLY A 40 -13.63 27.02 -25.45
N LEU A 41 -12.56 26.20 -25.53
CA LEU A 41 -11.18 26.70 -25.45
C LEU A 41 -10.66 27.31 -26.76
N GLY A 42 -11.43 27.18 -27.85
CA GLY A 42 -11.35 28.08 -29.01
C GLY A 42 -10.56 27.59 -30.22
N THR A 43 -9.97 26.39 -30.18
CA THR A 43 -9.33 25.72 -31.32
C THR A 43 -9.34 24.20 -31.15
N ASP A 44 -9.73 23.46 -32.20
CA ASP A 44 -9.84 21.99 -32.22
C ASP A 44 -8.55 21.27 -31.73
N ASP A 45 -7.36 21.84 -32.00
CA ASP A 45 -6.08 21.27 -31.57
C ASP A 45 -5.88 21.32 -30.04
N LEU A 46 -6.39 22.36 -29.38
CA LEU A 46 -6.30 22.50 -27.92
C LEU A 46 -7.27 21.54 -27.23
N ASP A 47 -8.45 21.36 -27.82
CA ASP A 47 -9.44 20.41 -27.33
C ASP A 47 -8.90 18.96 -27.43
N SER A 48 -8.29 18.60 -28.57
CA SER A 48 -7.64 17.29 -28.76
C SER A 48 -6.48 17.06 -27.79
N ALA A 49 -5.61 18.05 -27.58
CA ALA A 49 -4.49 17.92 -26.64
C ALA A 49 -4.97 17.77 -25.18
N CYS A 50 -6.09 18.41 -24.83
CA CYS A 50 -6.72 18.26 -23.53
C CYS A 50 -7.39 16.90 -23.34
N GLU A 51 -7.96 16.31 -24.40
CA GLU A 51 -8.49 14.94 -24.37
C GLU A 51 -7.37 13.91 -24.18
N ASP A 52 -6.30 14.00 -24.98
CA ASP A 52 -5.14 13.10 -24.88
C ASP A 52 -4.51 13.17 -23.47
N PHE A 53 -4.33 14.38 -22.94
CA PHE A 53 -3.83 14.57 -21.57
C PHE A 53 -4.75 13.94 -20.52
N GLN A 54 -6.08 14.08 -20.67
CA GLN A 54 -7.03 13.49 -19.73
C GLN A 54 -6.98 11.96 -19.74
N ASP A 55 -6.84 11.35 -20.91
CA ASP A 55 -6.76 9.90 -21.07
C ASP A 55 -5.44 9.33 -20.53
N ASP A 56 -4.30 9.94 -20.87
CA ASP A 56 -3.00 9.57 -20.33
C ASP A 56 -2.95 9.74 -18.80
N TRP A 57 -3.49 10.85 -18.30
CA TRP A 57 -3.57 11.10 -16.86
C TRP A 57 -4.46 10.07 -16.17
N LYS A 58 -5.62 9.74 -16.75
CA LYS A 58 -6.50 8.69 -16.22
C LYS A 58 -5.76 7.35 -16.14
N TYR A 59 -5.13 6.91 -17.22
CA TYR A 59 -4.37 5.67 -17.24
C TYR A 59 -3.27 5.65 -16.17
N GLY A 60 -2.45 6.71 -16.10
CA GLY A 60 -1.39 6.83 -15.10
C GLY A 60 -1.91 6.75 -13.66
N THR A 61 -3.04 7.41 -13.37
CA THR A 61 -3.65 7.35 -12.02
C THR A 61 -4.22 5.98 -11.67
N GLU A 62 -4.79 5.25 -12.65
CA GLU A 62 -5.29 3.89 -12.45
C GLU A 62 -4.13 2.92 -12.19
N GLU A 63 -3.03 3.01 -12.94
CA GLU A 63 -1.84 2.17 -12.73
C GLU A 63 -1.15 2.43 -11.39
N ILE A 64 -1.02 3.70 -10.98
CA ILE A 64 -0.51 4.05 -9.64
C ILE A 64 -1.42 3.44 -8.55
N GLY A 65 -2.74 3.45 -8.77
CA GLY A 65 -3.71 2.83 -7.87
C GLY A 65 -3.47 1.32 -7.72
N LYS A 66 -3.36 0.59 -8.83
CA LYS A 66 -3.10 -0.85 -8.84
C LYS A 66 -1.78 -1.22 -8.16
N GLN A 67 -0.69 -0.54 -8.54
CA GLN A 67 0.63 -0.79 -7.95
C GLN A 67 0.64 -0.51 -6.43
N THR A 68 -0.10 0.49 -5.99
CA THR A 68 -0.29 0.79 -4.56
C THR A 68 -1.02 -0.34 -3.84
N GLU A 69 -2.09 -0.88 -4.42
CA GLU A 69 -2.84 -2.01 -3.86
C GLU A 69 -1.99 -3.28 -3.79
N ASP A 70 -1.25 -3.59 -4.86
CA ASP A 70 -0.33 -4.72 -4.91
C ASP A 70 0.78 -4.60 -3.85
N LEU A 71 1.37 -3.42 -3.72
CA LEU A 71 2.38 -3.15 -2.70
C LEU A 71 1.80 -3.34 -1.29
N ALA A 72 0.59 -2.83 -1.03
CA ALA A 72 -0.09 -3.02 0.25
C ALA A 72 -0.33 -4.51 0.56
N LYS A 73 -0.67 -5.31 -0.46
CA LYS A 73 -0.87 -6.75 -0.32
C LYS A 73 0.43 -7.49 0.03
N ILE A 74 1.50 -7.26 -0.74
CA ILE A 74 2.82 -7.88 -0.51
C ILE A 74 3.32 -7.57 0.91
N ILE A 75 3.12 -6.33 1.32
CA ILE A 75 3.45 -5.86 2.65
C ILE A 75 2.63 -6.59 3.72
N GLY A 76 1.31 -6.72 3.53
CA GLY A 76 0.44 -7.44 4.45
C GLY A 76 0.81 -8.92 4.59
N GLU A 77 1.15 -9.57 3.47
CA GLU A 77 1.66 -10.95 3.45
C GLU A 77 3.00 -11.05 4.19
N SER A 78 3.93 -10.14 3.95
CA SER A 78 5.22 -10.10 4.63
C SER A 78 5.06 -9.98 6.15
N LYS A 79 4.19 -9.06 6.60
CA LYS A 79 3.88 -8.90 8.02
C LYS A 79 3.34 -10.21 8.63
N LYS A 80 2.40 -10.86 7.94
CA LYS A 80 1.83 -12.13 8.40
C LYS A 80 2.89 -13.22 8.51
N SER A 81 3.80 -13.33 7.54
CA SER A 81 4.91 -14.28 7.59
C SER A 81 5.83 -14.03 8.77
N TYR A 82 6.15 -12.77 9.10
CA TYR A 82 6.93 -12.46 10.30
C TYR A 82 6.19 -12.84 11.59
N GLU A 83 4.90 -12.53 11.71
CA GLU A 83 4.09 -12.94 12.87
C GLU A 83 4.01 -14.46 13.04
N GLU A 84 3.95 -15.21 11.93
CA GLU A 84 3.96 -16.68 11.95
C GLU A 84 5.31 -17.22 12.43
N VAL A 85 6.42 -16.65 11.97
CA VAL A 85 7.77 -17.02 12.42
C VAL A 85 7.94 -16.72 13.92
N ASP A 86 7.52 -15.55 14.37
CA ASP A 86 7.59 -15.17 15.79
C ASP A 86 6.78 -16.14 16.67
N LYS A 87 5.55 -16.49 16.27
CA LYS A 87 4.73 -17.49 16.99
C LYS A 87 5.38 -18.86 17.02
N ALA A 88 5.93 -19.32 15.89
CA ALA A 88 6.62 -20.61 15.82
C ALA A 88 7.85 -20.64 16.75
N LEU A 89 8.60 -19.53 16.80
CA LEU A 89 9.74 -19.36 17.69
C LEU A 89 9.31 -19.36 19.16
N GLU A 90 8.28 -18.60 19.52
CA GLU A 90 7.72 -18.59 20.88
C GLU A 90 7.25 -19.97 21.32
N GLU A 91 6.55 -20.71 20.45
CA GLU A 91 6.12 -22.07 20.74
C GLU A 91 7.30 -23.03 20.93
N ALA A 92 8.33 -22.94 20.09
CA ALA A 92 9.53 -23.77 20.21
C ALA A 92 10.28 -23.50 21.53
N LEU A 93 10.41 -22.22 21.91
CA LEU A 93 10.98 -21.81 23.19
C LEU A 93 10.13 -22.27 24.39
N ARG A 94 8.80 -22.24 24.29
CA ARG A 94 7.91 -22.73 25.33
C ARG A 94 8.04 -24.25 25.52
N LYS A 95 8.11 -25.00 24.41
CA LYS A 95 8.31 -26.46 24.40
C LYS A 95 9.68 -26.84 24.99
N SER A 96 10.75 -26.13 24.63
CA SER A 96 12.09 -26.40 25.18
C SER A 96 12.19 -26.12 26.68
N LYS A 97 11.54 -25.05 27.17
CA LYS A 97 11.44 -24.76 28.61
C LYS A 97 10.67 -25.84 29.39
N HIS A 98 9.63 -26.42 28.81
CA HIS A 98 8.89 -27.54 29.44
C HIS A 98 9.68 -28.86 29.39
N GLY A 99 10.45 -29.12 28.33
CA GLY A 99 11.29 -30.33 28.22
C GLY A 99 12.49 -30.37 29.17
N ASN A 100 13.00 -29.22 29.59
CA ASN A 100 14.17 -29.11 30.48
C ASN A 100 13.83 -29.22 31.98
N GLY A 101 12.54 -29.36 32.35
CA GLY A 101 12.09 -29.47 33.75
C GLY A 101 12.00 -30.90 34.31
N GLY A 102 12.13 -31.93 33.46
CA GLY A 102 11.94 -33.34 33.85
C GLY A 102 13.22 -34.11 34.17
N GLY A 103 14.38 -33.46 34.20
CA GLY A 103 15.68 -34.12 34.24
C GLY A 103 16.61 -33.62 35.34
N LYS A 104 16.17 -33.62 36.61
CA LYS A 104 17.12 -33.72 37.75
C LYS A 104 16.43 -34.08 39.07
N LYS A 105 16.88 -35.25 39.57
CA LYS A 105 16.72 -35.86 40.90
C LYS A 105 15.41 -36.58 41.20
#